data_AF-A0A561TJC4-F1
#
_entry.id   AF-A0A561TJC4-F1
#
_cell.length_a   1.000
_cell.length_b   1.000
_cell.length_c   1.000
_cell.angle_alpha   90.00
_cell.angle_beta   90.00
_cell.angle_gamma   90.00
#
_symmetry.space_group_name_H-M   'P 1'
#
loop_
_entity.id
_entity.type
_entity.pdbx_description
1 polymer ?
#
loop_
_entity_poly.entity_id
_entity_poly.type
_entity_poly.pdbx_seq_one_letter_code
_entity_poly.pdbx_strand_id
1 'polypeptide(L)'
;MPPTPLDPTEQADVCAEIGGVLAGGLPEGWAKATLRWSDLVSSGSMASLAVMDADGGSLTAAGIPKGIDDLCRRLRAGMYSEALGTWYTLTYTLVPERYSADYDYDHEPEAPSFTPEHYARDLTYFPRAEEHVPDWLRRKLDGLPNVYGAVYRRFDAGGDGGPTPSLGEVADTLAEAGWDTRPDDRFRGELAFSTDWARLGTLSDPHLIRFSGQVEPERWEELHALLNGFGWNVGMSCYAPRGGDVVREFPPPRGTDG
;
A
#
# COMPACT_ATOMS: atom_id res chain seq x y z
N MET A 1 11.21 -15.53 3.12
CA MET A 1 12.63 -15.49 3.51
C MET A 1 13.13 -14.09 3.23
N PRO A 2 13.92 -13.48 4.13
CA PRO A 2 14.63 -12.26 3.77
C PRO A 2 15.52 -12.55 2.56
N PRO A 3 15.60 -11.64 1.59
CA PRO A 3 16.41 -11.87 0.39
C PRO A 3 17.89 -12.00 0.76
N THR A 4 18.59 -12.87 0.03
CA THR A 4 20.05 -13.00 0.15
C THR A 4 20.68 -11.68 -0.28
N PRO A 5 21.45 -11.00 0.58
CA PRO A 5 22.18 -9.79 0.19
C PRO A 5 23.13 -10.08 -0.96
N LEU A 6 23.21 -9.17 -1.92
CA LEU A 6 24.22 -9.25 -2.99
C LEU A 6 25.52 -8.66 -2.48
N ASP A 7 26.64 -9.34 -2.75
CA ASP A 7 27.95 -8.72 -2.56
C ASP A 7 28.21 -7.65 -3.64
N PRO A 8 29.25 -6.80 -3.49
CA PRO A 8 29.53 -5.73 -4.47
C PRO A 8 29.77 -6.22 -5.90
N THR A 9 30.30 -7.44 -6.07
CA THR A 9 30.53 -8.04 -7.40
C THR A 9 29.20 -8.48 -8.00
N GLU A 10 28.38 -9.20 -7.23
CA GLU A 10 27.06 -9.64 -7.69
C GLU A 10 26.14 -8.45 -8.01
N GLN A 11 26.22 -7.38 -7.21
CA GLN A 11 25.53 -6.13 -7.49
C GLN A 11 25.99 -5.51 -8.82
N ALA A 12 27.31 -5.44 -9.05
CA ALA A 12 27.88 -4.91 -10.29
C ALA A 12 27.50 -5.76 -11.51
N ASP A 13 27.44 -7.08 -11.36
CA ASP A 13 27.02 -8.02 -12.39
C ASP A 13 25.55 -7.81 -12.77
N VAL A 14 24.66 -7.64 -11.79
CA VAL A 14 23.24 -7.32 -12.05
C VAL A 14 23.11 -5.97 -12.75
N CYS A 15 23.87 -4.94 -12.35
CA CYS A 15 23.88 -3.66 -13.05
C CYS A 15 24.39 -3.79 -14.49
N ALA A 16 25.45 -4.56 -14.74
CA ALA A 16 25.95 -4.81 -16.09
C ALA A 16 24.91 -5.55 -16.96
N GLU A 17 24.18 -6.51 -16.37
CA GLU A 17 23.09 -7.23 -17.03
C GLU A 17 21.94 -6.28 -17.41
N ILE A 18 21.54 -5.37 -16.50
CA ILE A 18 20.57 -4.28 -16.81
C ILE A 18 21.07 -3.47 -18.01
N GLY A 19 22.35 -3.08 -18.03
CA GLY A 19 22.96 -2.36 -19.14
C GLY A 19 22.88 -3.11 -20.47
N GLY A 20 23.17 -4.41 -20.48
CA GLY A 20 23.09 -5.26 -21.66
C GLY A 20 21.66 -5.42 -22.19
N VAL A 21 20.70 -5.67 -21.30
CA VAL A 21 19.28 -5.81 -21.65
C VAL A 21 18.71 -4.48 -22.16
N LEU A 22 19.07 -3.35 -21.53
CA LEU A 22 18.69 -2.02 -22.02
C LEU A 22 19.26 -1.78 -23.41
N ALA A 23 20.58 -1.92 -23.59
CA ALA A 23 21.25 -1.66 -24.86
C ALA A 23 20.65 -2.45 -26.03
N GLY A 24 20.27 -3.71 -25.80
CA GLY A 24 19.63 -4.56 -26.82
C GLY A 24 18.24 -4.10 -27.27
N GLY A 25 17.57 -3.24 -26.50
CA GLY A 25 16.26 -2.69 -26.81
C GLY A 25 16.25 -1.22 -27.24
N LEU A 26 17.42 -0.55 -27.27
CA LEU A 26 17.52 0.85 -27.65
C LEU A 26 17.47 1.04 -29.18
N PRO A 27 16.87 2.15 -29.67
CA PRO A 27 16.85 2.48 -31.09
C PRO A 27 18.25 2.78 -31.64
N GLU A 28 18.46 2.59 -32.93
CA GLU A 28 19.71 2.97 -33.61
C GLU A 28 20.03 4.46 -33.41
N GLY A 29 21.32 4.81 -33.28
CA GLY A 29 21.77 6.19 -33.11
C GLY A 29 21.66 6.75 -31.68
N TRP A 30 21.25 5.93 -30.70
CA TRP A 30 21.24 6.35 -29.31
C TRP A 30 22.66 6.69 -28.80
N ALA A 31 22.74 7.70 -27.93
CA ALA A 31 23.97 8.10 -27.24
C ALA A 31 23.79 8.15 -25.72
N LYS A 32 22.56 8.30 -25.23
CA LYS A 32 22.24 8.23 -23.80
C LYS A 32 20.86 7.63 -23.59
N ALA A 33 20.73 6.72 -22.63
CA ALA A 33 19.47 6.23 -22.13
C ALA A 33 19.39 6.44 -20.61
N THR A 34 18.24 6.82 -20.09
CA THR A 34 17.99 6.99 -18.66
C THR A 34 16.72 6.22 -18.30
N LEU A 35 16.90 5.12 -17.57
CA LEU A 35 15.82 4.33 -16.98
C LEU A 35 15.58 4.86 -15.55
N ARG A 36 14.36 5.30 -15.26
CA ARG A 36 13.90 5.53 -13.90
C ARG A 36 12.95 4.40 -13.53
N TRP A 37 13.23 3.70 -12.43
CA TRP A 37 12.46 2.57 -11.95
C TRP A 37 12.07 2.76 -10.50
N SER A 38 10.78 2.75 -10.19
CA SER A 38 10.28 2.75 -8.81
C SER A 38 9.48 1.47 -8.55
N ASP A 39 9.68 0.88 -7.37
CA ASP A 39 9.06 -0.41 -7.04
C ASP A 39 8.68 -0.49 -5.56
N LEU A 40 7.58 -1.17 -5.27
CA LEU A 40 7.21 -1.64 -3.94
C LEU A 40 6.76 -3.10 -4.03
N VAL A 41 6.83 -3.82 -2.92
CA VAL A 41 6.41 -5.23 -2.88
C VAL A 41 4.93 -5.37 -3.22
N SER A 42 4.64 -6.19 -4.25
CA SER A 42 3.28 -6.58 -4.67
C SER A 42 2.36 -5.42 -5.08
N SER A 43 2.91 -4.26 -5.48
CA SER A 43 2.15 -3.11 -6.00
C SER A 43 2.25 -2.94 -7.51
N GLY A 44 3.03 -3.79 -8.18
CA GLY A 44 3.58 -3.49 -9.51
C GLY A 44 4.67 -2.41 -9.41
N SER A 45 5.22 -2.04 -10.57
CA SER A 45 6.37 -1.14 -10.66
C SER A 45 6.06 0.01 -11.61
N MET A 46 6.67 1.17 -11.39
CA MET A 46 6.58 2.33 -12.28
C MET A 46 7.92 2.53 -12.97
N ALA A 47 7.90 2.72 -14.29
CA ALA A 47 9.13 2.84 -15.06
C ALA A 47 8.99 3.89 -16.17
N SER A 48 10.07 4.62 -16.41
CA SER A 48 10.21 5.48 -17.59
C SER A 48 11.59 5.29 -18.21
N LEU A 49 11.65 5.38 -19.54
CA LEU A 49 12.88 5.29 -20.31
C LEU A 49 12.97 6.47 -21.26
N ALA A 50 13.90 7.38 -20.98
CA ALA A 50 14.25 8.46 -21.88
C ALA A 50 15.49 8.06 -22.70
N VAL A 51 15.45 8.26 -24.01
CA VAL A 51 16.56 7.96 -24.92
C VAL A 51 16.89 9.20 -25.75
N MET A 52 18.17 9.48 -25.91
CA MET A 52 18.68 10.63 -26.66
C MET A 52 19.76 10.20 -27.65
N ASP A 53 19.84 10.89 -28.78
CA ASP A 53 20.95 10.80 -29.74
C ASP A 53 22.15 11.66 -29.30
N ALA A 54 23.21 11.68 -30.10
CA ALA A 54 24.45 12.41 -29.81
C ALA A 54 24.31 13.93 -29.88
N ASP A 55 23.31 14.44 -30.61
CA ASP A 55 23.01 15.87 -30.75
C ASP A 55 22.02 16.35 -29.66
N GLY A 56 21.57 15.45 -28.78
CA GLY A 56 20.61 15.72 -27.72
C GLY A 56 19.14 15.62 -28.15
N GLY A 57 18.86 15.12 -29.36
CA GLY A 57 17.52 14.84 -29.85
C GLY A 57 16.90 13.63 -29.12
N SER A 58 15.60 13.72 -28.81
CA SER A 58 14.89 12.61 -28.16
C SER A 58 14.58 11.50 -29.17
N LEU A 59 14.89 10.27 -28.81
CA LEU A 59 14.54 9.06 -29.57
C LEU A 59 13.41 8.31 -28.87
N THR A 60 12.52 7.71 -29.64
CA THR A 60 11.42 6.91 -29.12
C THR A 60 11.86 5.47 -28.92
N ALA A 61 11.89 5.01 -27.67
CA ALA A 61 12.05 3.59 -27.35
C ALA A 61 10.76 2.82 -27.62
N ALA A 62 10.87 1.54 -27.96
CA ALA A 62 9.70 0.66 -28.13
C ALA A 62 8.98 0.36 -26.79
N GLY A 63 9.64 0.62 -25.67
CA GLY A 63 9.15 0.40 -24.31
C GLY A 63 10.30 0.02 -23.38
N ILE A 64 9.97 -0.36 -22.15
CA ILE A 64 10.95 -0.98 -21.24
C ILE A 64 11.22 -2.40 -21.73
N PRO A 65 12.49 -2.79 -21.98
CA PRO A 65 12.81 -4.15 -22.40
C PRO A 65 12.36 -5.21 -21.37
N LYS A 66 11.93 -6.37 -21.86
CA LYS A 66 11.51 -7.49 -21.01
C LYS A 66 12.68 -7.97 -20.14
N GLY A 67 12.41 -8.30 -18.88
CA GLY A 67 13.41 -8.79 -17.91
C GLY A 67 14.07 -7.70 -17.08
N ILE A 68 13.92 -6.41 -17.45
CA ILE A 68 14.39 -5.29 -16.61
C ILE A 68 13.74 -5.32 -15.23
N ASP A 69 12.47 -5.69 -15.15
CA ASP A 69 11.71 -5.74 -13.90
C ASP A 69 12.27 -6.79 -12.92
N ASP A 70 12.60 -7.97 -13.41
CA ASP A 70 13.22 -9.03 -12.61
C ASP A 70 14.62 -8.62 -12.11
N LEU A 71 15.42 -7.98 -12.97
CA LEU A 71 16.75 -7.50 -12.61
C LEU A 71 16.70 -6.38 -11.57
N CYS A 72 15.81 -5.39 -11.76
CA CYS A 72 15.63 -4.31 -10.80
C CYS A 72 15.11 -4.83 -9.46
N ARG A 73 14.20 -5.81 -9.44
CA ARG A 73 13.72 -6.45 -8.20
C ARG A 73 14.82 -7.24 -7.51
N ARG A 74 15.62 -8.01 -8.25
CA ARG A 74 16.78 -8.74 -7.70
C ARG A 74 17.79 -7.78 -7.08
N LEU A 75 18.09 -6.68 -7.78
CA LEU A 75 18.98 -5.63 -7.28
C LEU A 75 18.42 -4.98 -6.01
N ARG A 76 17.13 -4.62 -6.00
CA ARG A 76 16.45 -4.03 -4.85
C ARG A 76 16.48 -4.95 -3.63
N ALA A 77 16.16 -6.22 -3.84
CA ALA A 77 16.18 -7.25 -2.81
C ALA A 77 17.59 -7.48 -2.26
N GLY A 78 18.59 -7.54 -3.14
CA GLY A 78 19.99 -7.74 -2.79
C GLY A 78 20.65 -6.58 -2.05
N MET A 79 20.14 -5.37 -2.25
CA MET A 79 20.64 -4.13 -1.62
C MET A 79 19.90 -3.76 -0.33
N TYR A 80 19.03 -4.65 0.16
CA TYR A 80 18.36 -4.46 1.45
C TYR A 80 19.36 -4.52 2.60
N SER A 81 19.21 -3.60 3.55
CA SER A 81 19.90 -3.57 4.84
C SER A 81 18.87 -3.43 5.96
N GLU A 82 19.04 -4.16 7.06
CA GLU A 82 18.09 -4.19 8.17
C GLU A 82 17.85 -2.81 8.82
N ALA A 83 18.85 -1.93 8.82
CA ALA A 83 18.72 -0.59 9.38
C ALA A 83 18.09 0.40 8.38
N LEU A 84 18.56 0.40 7.13
CA LEU A 84 18.20 1.41 6.13
C LEU A 84 16.99 1.01 5.26
N GLY A 85 16.61 -0.26 5.28
CA GLY A 85 15.72 -0.86 4.29
C GLY A 85 16.38 -0.98 2.92
N THR A 86 15.58 -0.85 1.87
CA THR A 86 16.03 -0.78 0.47
C THR A 86 15.52 0.49 -0.21
N TRP A 87 16.06 0.80 -1.39
CA TRP A 87 15.71 2.00 -2.15
C TRP A 87 14.28 1.95 -2.72
N TYR A 88 13.70 3.12 -2.99
CA TYR A 88 12.39 3.27 -3.64
C TYR A 88 12.50 3.54 -5.13
N THR A 89 13.55 4.24 -5.56
CA THR A 89 13.76 4.57 -6.98
C THR A 89 15.21 4.31 -7.38
N LEU A 90 15.39 3.66 -8.52
CA LEU A 90 16.65 3.55 -9.24
C LEU A 90 16.62 4.53 -10.43
N THR A 91 17.66 5.37 -10.57
CA THR A 91 17.96 6.09 -11.80
C THR A 91 19.21 5.48 -12.44
N TYR A 92 19.01 4.73 -13.52
CA TYR A 92 20.06 4.07 -14.26
C TYR A 92 20.33 4.82 -15.56
N THR A 93 21.53 5.40 -15.69
CA THR A 93 21.96 6.09 -16.90
C THR A 93 22.97 5.24 -17.65
N LEU A 94 22.68 4.98 -18.92
CA LEU A 94 23.53 4.22 -19.84
C LEU A 94 24.03 5.15 -20.96
N VAL A 95 25.33 5.10 -21.23
CA VAL A 95 25.99 5.66 -22.42
C VAL A 95 26.78 4.52 -23.08
N PRO A 96 27.30 4.69 -24.31
CA PRO A 96 28.16 3.67 -24.90
C PRO A 96 29.30 3.26 -23.96
N GLU A 97 29.41 1.95 -23.71
CA GLU A 97 30.42 1.29 -22.86
C GLU A 97 30.41 1.64 -21.36
N ARG A 98 29.51 2.50 -20.87
CA ARG A 98 29.49 2.90 -19.45
C ARG A 98 28.08 3.09 -18.92
N TYR A 99 27.93 2.85 -17.62
CA TYR A 99 26.70 3.16 -16.92
C TYR A 99 26.96 3.86 -15.58
N SER A 100 25.90 4.43 -15.02
CA SER A 100 25.83 4.85 -13.63
C SER A 100 24.45 4.47 -13.07
N ALA A 101 24.40 4.13 -11.79
CA ALA A 101 23.18 3.79 -11.08
C ALA A 101 23.12 4.61 -9.79
N ASP A 102 22.03 5.34 -9.62
CA ASP A 102 21.72 6.13 -8.42
C ASP A 102 20.48 5.57 -7.75
N TYR A 103 20.50 5.47 -6.43
CA TYR A 103 19.45 4.81 -5.65
C TYR A 103 18.90 5.79 -4.62
N ASP A 104 17.62 6.12 -4.74
CA ASP A 104 16.92 7.01 -3.83
C ASP A 104 16.20 6.21 -2.76
N TYR A 105 16.62 6.40 -1.51
CA TYR A 105 16.05 5.74 -0.33
C TYR A 105 15.02 6.61 0.40
N ASP A 106 15.00 7.92 0.12
CA ASP A 106 14.50 8.93 1.05
C ASP A 106 13.39 9.79 0.48
N HIS A 107 13.25 9.89 -0.85
CA HIS A 107 12.16 10.64 -1.47
C HIS A 107 10.99 9.74 -1.87
N GLU A 108 9.78 10.29 -1.80
CA GLU A 108 8.58 9.63 -2.29
C GLU A 108 8.69 9.41 -3.81
N PRO A 109 8.52 8.17 -4.31
CA PRO A 109 8.56 7.92 -5.74
C PRO A 109 7.37 8.59 -6.44
N GLU A 110 7.63 9.18 -7.61
CA GLU A 110 6.60 9.69 -8.52
C GLU A 110 5.81 8.55 -9.18
N ALA A 111 4.98 7.87 -8.40
CA ALA A 111 4.21 6.71 -8.80
C ALA A 111 2.77 6.85 -8.30
N PRO A 112 1.86 7.44 -9.10
CA PRO A 112 0.48 7.70 -8.67
C PRO A 112 -0.33 6.45 -8.29
N SER A 113 0.08 5.28 -8.76
CA SER A 113 -0.55 3.99 -8.44
C SER A 113 -0.13 3.42 -7.08
N PHE A 114 0.89 3.98 -6.41
CA PHE A 114 1.34 3.50 -5.10
C PHE A 114 0.45 4.07 -3.99
N THR A 115 -0.26 3.19 -3.30
CA THR A 115 -1.14 3.54 -2.18
C THR A 115 -0.40 3.40 -0.85
N PRO A 116 -0.87 4.02 0.24
CA PRO A 116 -0.29 3.83 1.57
C PRO A 116 -0.17 2.35 1.98
N GLU A 117 -1.11 1.49 1.59
CA GLU A 117 -1.08 0.04 1.88
C GLU A 117 0.07 -0.66 1.14
N HIS A 118 0.40 -0.22 -0.08
CA HIS A 118 1.58 -0.71 -0.79
C HIS A 118 2.87 -0.38 -0.03
N TYR A 119 2.98 0.83 0.51
CA TYR A 119 4.14 1.22 1.32
C TYR A 119 4.22 0.47 2.64
N ALA A 120 3.08 0.23 3.33
CA ALA A 120 3.06 -0.56 4.55
C ALA A 120 3.57 -1.98 4.31
N ARG A 121 3.06 -2.64 3.26
CA ARG A 121 3.51 -3.98 2.87
C ARG A 121 4.99 -4.01 2.50
N ASP A 122 5.46 -2.99 1.79
CA ASP A 122 6.86 -2.87 1.45
C ASP A 122 7.75 -2.73 2.68
N LEU A 123 7.33 -1.93 3.67
CA LEU A 123 8.04 -1.76 4.94
C LEU A 123 8.04 -3.04 5.78
N THR A 124 6.98 -3.86 5.72
CA THR A 124 6.97 -5.18 6.36
C THR A 124 7.98 -6.13 5.72
N TYR A 125 8.17 -6.06 4.40
CA TYR A 125 9.09 -6.93 3.67
C TYR A 125 10.55 -6.44 3.71
N PHE A 126 10.74 -5.12 3.67
CA PHE A 126 12.02 -4.42 3.78
C PHE A 126 11.99 -3.45 4.99
N PRO A 127 12.06 -3.98 6.22
CA PRO A 127 12.07 -3.17 7.44
C PRO A 127 13.13 -2.07 7.43
N ARG A 128 12.79 -0.96 8.08
CA ARG A 128 13.70 0.14 8.35
C ARG A 128 13.73 0.38 9.85
N ALA A 129 14.86 0.78 10.39
CA ALA A 129 14.90 1.34 11.74
C ALA A 129 14.03 2.61 11.78
N GLU A 130 13.40 2.90 12.93
CA GLU A 130 12.44 4.01 13.03
C GLU A 130 13.09 5.34 12.64
N GLU A 131 14.37 5.58 12.94
CA GLU A 131 15.11 6.77 12.52
C GLU A 131 15.32 6.90 11.00
N HIS A 132 15.22 5.79 10.26
CA HIS A 132 15.40 5.73 8.81
C HIS A 132 14.09 5.65 8.03
N VAL A 133 12.94 5.76 8.71
CA VAL A 133 11.63 5.94 8.06
C VAL A 133 11.45 7.42 7.73
N PRO A 134 11.39 7.82 6.44
CA PRO A 134 11.24 9.23 6.05
C PRO A 134 9.91 9.83 6.50
N ASP A 135 9.87 11.14 6.75
CA ASP A 135 8.68 11.84 7.26
C ASP A 135 7.46 11.73 6.34
N TRP A 136 7.66 11.70 5.02
CA TRP A 136 6.56 11.51 4.07
C TRP A 136 5.92 10.12 4.21
N LEU A 137 6.75 9.09 4.46
CA LEU A 137 6.29 7.73 4.63
C LEU A 137 5.55 7.61 5.96
N ARG A 138 6.10 8.14 7.06
CA ARG A 138 5.41 8.19 8.35
C ARG A 138 4.02 8.82 8.22
N ARG A 139 3.91 9.98 7.58
CA ARG A 139 2.61 10.66 7.38
C ARG A 139 1.62 9.83 6.56
N LYS A 140 2.07 9.10 5.52
CA LYS A 140 1.18 8.20 4.75
C LYS A 140 0.68 7.04 5.60
N LEU A 141 1.59 6.41 6.33
CA LEU A 141 1.28 5.25 7.14
C LEU A 141 0.44 5.62 8.36
N ASP A 142 0.70 6.77 8.97
CA ASP A 142 -0.10 7.32 10.08
C ASP A 142 -1.53 7.70 9.64
N GLY A 143 -1.84 7.69 8.34
CA GLY A 143 -3.19 7.85 7.81
C GLY A 143 -3.89 6.55 7.45
N LEU A 144 -3.21 5.40 7.55
CA LEU A 144 -3.79 4.11 7.21
C LEU A 144 -4.89 3.72 8.20
N PRO A 145 -5.97 3.08 7.72
CA PRO A 145 -6.90 2.43 8.61
C PRO A 145 -6.19 1.39 9.49
N ASN A 146 -6.44 1.44 10.79
CA ASN A 146 -6.02 0.41 11.73
C ASN A 146 -7.20 -0.45 12.20
N VAL A 147 -8.42 -0.17 11.74
CA VAL A 147 -9.61 -1.00 11.93
C VAL A 147 -10.26 -1.22 10.58
N TYR A 148 -10.57 -2.49 10.31
CA TYR A 148 -11.42 -2.93 9.21
C TYR A 148 -12.51 -3.80 9.80
N GLY A 149 -13.77 -3.45 9.56
CA GLY A 149 -14.89 -4.18 10.10
C GLY A 149 -16.07 -4.22 9.18
N ALA A 150 -17.05 -5.01 9.58
CA ALA A 150 -18.32 -5.11 8.91
C ALA A 150 -19.45 -5.30 9.91
N VAL A 151 -20.56 -4.66 9.60
CA VAL A 151 -21.86 -4.93 10.21
C VAL A 151 -22.52 -6.04 9.41
N TYR A 152 -22.56 -7.22 10.01
CA TYR A 152 -23.30 -8.39 9.54
C TYR A 152 -24.72 -8.36 10.10
N ARG A 153 -25.63 -9.09 9.46
CA ARG A 153 -26.96 -9.37 10.01
C ARG A 153 -26.93 -10.63 10.90
N ARG A 154 -27.99 -10.83 11.69
CA ARG A 154 -28.13 -11.98 12.59
C ARG A 154 -28.05 -13.34 11.88
N PHE A 155 -27.63 -14.33 12.67
CA PHE A 155 -27.47 -15.75 12.32
C PHE A 155 -28.81 -16.49 12.36
N ASP A 156 -29.35 -16.80 11.19
CA ASP A 156 -30.38 -17.82 11.05
C ASP A 156 -29.89 -18.78 9.97
N ALA A 157 -29.40 -19.94 10.40
CA ALA A 157 -29.06 -21.04 9.50
C ALA A 157 -30.34 -21.61 8.87
N GLY A 158 -30.85 -20.91 7.85
CA GLY A 158 -32.02 -21.34 7.09
C GLY A 158 -33.00 -20.20 6.81
N GLY A 159 -32.80 -19.50 5.69
CA GLY A 159 -33.80 -18.59 5.12
C GLY A 159 -33.31 -17.16 4.99
N ASP A 160 -33.56 -16.60 3.80
CA ASP A 160 -33.24 -15.25 3.34
C ASP A 160 -33.25 -14.19 4.46
N GLY A 161 -32.08 -13.76 4.93
CA GLY A 161 -31.96 -12.83 6.05
C GLY A 161 -32.72 -11.53 5.80
N GLY A 162 -33.47 -11.02 6.78
CA GLY A 162 -34.18 -9.74 6.71
C GLY A 162 -33.23 -8.55 6.44
N PRO A 163 -33.68 -7.34 6.06
CA PRO A 163 -32.89 -6.29 5.40
C PRO A 163 -31.64 -5.81 6.18
N THR A 164 -30.59 -5.41 5.43
CA THR A 164 -29.35 -4.82 5.98
C THR A 164 -29.72 -3.43 6.47
N PRO A 165 -29.22 -2.98 7.64
CA PRO A 165 -29.49 -1.61 8.05
C PRO A 165 -29.07 -0.71 6.89
N SER A 166 -29.96 0.20 6.52
CA SER A 166 -29.64 1.21 5.53
C SER A 166 -28.55 2.12 6.08
N LEU A 167 -27.79 2.78 5.20
CA LEU A 167 -26.85 3.80 5.65
C LEU A 167 -27.55 4.95 6.40
N GLY A 168 -28.83 5.22 6.11
CA GLY A 168 -29.62 6.18 6.89
C GLY A 168 -29.79 5.74 8.35
N GLU A 169 -30.17 4.48 8.58
CA GLU A 169 -30.30 3.92 9.93
C GLU A 169 -28.95 3.91 10.68
N VAL A 170 -27.85 3.60 9.98
CA VAL A 170 -26.51 3.68 10.55
C VAL A 170 -26.17 5.11 10.95
N ALA A 171 -26.46 6.08 10.10
CA ALA A 171 -26.19 7.48 10.36
C ALA A 171 -26.97 8.01 11.57
N ASP A 172 -28.27 7.73 11.62
CA ASP A 172 -29.14 8.14 12.73
C ASP A 172 -28.68 7.53 14.05
N THR A 173 -28.38 6.22 14.05
CA THR A 173 -27.92 5.49 15.25
C THR A 173 -26.60 6.04 15.79
N LEU A 174 -25.62 6.32 14.91
CA LEU A 174 -24.33 6.89 15.29
C LEU A 174 -24.48 8.33 15.80
N ALA A 175 -25.30 9.14 15.13
CA ALA A 175 -25.58 10.51 15.57
C ALA A 175 -26.25 10.55 16.96
N GLU A 176 -27.20 9.66 17.23
CA GLU A 176 -27.82 9.51 18.55
C GLU A 176 -26.80 9.10 19.63
N ALA A 177 -25.79 8.32 19.26
CA ALA A 177 -24.67 7.96 20.12
C ALA A 177 -23.60 9.08 20.26
N GLY A 178 -23.84 10.25 19.68
CA GLY A 178 -22.97 11.43 19.79
C GLY A 178 -21.80 11.46 18.81
N TRP A 179 -21.80 10.62 17.77
CA TRP A 179 -20.80 10.66 16.71
C TRP A 179 -21.12 11.73 15.68
N ASP A 180 -20.10 12.50 15.28
CA ASP A 180 -20.23 13.37 14.09
C ASP A 180 -20.36 12.48 12.86
N THR A 181 -21.49 12.55 12.17
CA THR A 181 -21.80 11.68 11.03
C THR A 181 -22.22 12.50 9.83
N ARG A 182 -21.60 12.24 8.69
CA ARG A 182 -21.76 13.02 7.45
C ARG A 182 -21.53 12.16 6.21
N PRO A 183 -21.93 12.62 5.02
CA PRO A 183 -21.52 11.98 3.77
C PRO A 183 -19.98 11.95 3.63
N ASP A 184 -19.44 10.87 3.08
CA ASP A 184 -18.00 10.75 2.77
C ASP A 184 -17.66 11.57 1.51
N ASP A 185 -16.63 12.42 1.61
CA ASP A 185 -16.21 13.30 0.52
C ASP A 185 -15.46 12.55 -0.60
N ARG A 186 -14.91 11.37 -0.29
CA ARG A 186 -14.10 10.53 -1.20
C ARG A 186 -14.97 9.48 -1.89
N PHE A 187 -15.93 8.90 -1.17
CA PHE A 187 -16.77 7.81 -1.66
C PHE A 187 -18.24 8.22 -1.69
N ARG A 188 -18.72 8.58 -2.89
CA ARG A 188 -20.11 8.99 -3.10
C ARG A 188 -21.08 7.91 -2.62
N GLY A 189 -21.98 8.29 -1.72
CA GLY A 189 -23.02 7.41 -1.19
C GLY A 189 -22.62 6.68 0.09
N GLU A 190 -21.38 6.86 0.55
CA GLU A 190 -20.90 6.34 1.83
C GLU A 190 -20.93 7.42 2.93
N LEU A 191 -20.72 7.00 4.17
CA LEU A 191 -20.66 7.86 5.34
C LEU A 191 -19.23 8.00 5.85
N ALA A 192 -18.90 9.18 6.36
CA ALA A 192 -17.78 9.41 7.25
C ALA A 192 -18.33 9.70 8.65
N PHE A 193 -17.77 9.05 9.66
CA PHE A 193 -18.22 9.21 11.05
C PHE A 193 -17.03 9.25 12.01
N SER A 194 -17.11 10.12 13.01
CA SER A 194 -15.97 10.38 13.90
C SER A 194 -16.33 10.82 15.32
N THR A 195 -15.36 10.61 16.20
CA THR A 195 -15.26 11.13 17.56
C THR A 195 -13.88 11.78 17.74
N ASP A 196 -13.54 12.17 18.97
CA ASP A 196 -12.18 12.58 19.34
C ASP A 196 -11.15 11.43 19.26
N TRP A 197 -11.59 10.17 19.39
CA TRP A 197 -10.73 8.97 19.40
C TRP A 197 -10.89 8.05 18.18
N ALA A 198 -11.85 8.31 17.29
CA ALA A 198 -12.09 7.51 16.09
C ALA A 198 -12.47 8.35 14.85
N ARG A 199 -12.00 7.91 13.69
CA ARG A 199 -12.37 8.43 12.37
C ARG A 199 -12.56 7.26 11.42
N LEU A 200 -13.80 6.94 11.08
CA LEU A 200 -14.19 5.79 10.28
C LEU A 200 -14.99 6.26 9.07
N GLY A 201 -15.05 5.43 8.03
CA GLY A 201 -15.94 5.60 6.90
C GLY A 201 -16.47 4.27 6.40
N THR A 202 -17.66 4.28 5.83
CA THR A 202 -18.25 3.08 5.24
C THR A 202 -17.69 2.81 3.84
N LEU A 203 -17.69 1.54 3.46
CA LEU A 203 -17.44 1.10 2.09
C LEU A 203 -18.37 -0.08 1.80
N SER A 204 -19.63 0.25 1.55
CA SER A 204 -20.74 -0.69 1.61
C SER A 204 -20.83 -1.55 0.35
N ASP A 205 -21.29 -2.78 0.53
CA ASP A 205 -21.62 -3.74 -0.52
C ASP A 205 -23.12 -4.08 -0.41
N PRO A 206 -23.81 -4.52 -1.49
CA PRO A 206 -25.22 -4.91 -1.42
C PRO A 206 -25.59 -5.86 -0.27
N HIS A 207 -24.64 -6.66 0.23
CA HIS A 207 -24.91 -7.67 1.27
C HIS A 207 -24.49 -7.27 2.69
N LEU A 208 -23.66 -6.24 2.87
CA LEU A 208 -23.14 -5.83 4.19
C LEU A 208 -22.56 -4.41 4.16
N ILE A 209 -22.60 -3.74 5.31
CA ILE A 209 -21.92 -2.44 5.48
C ILE A 209 -20.52 -2.71 6.02
N ARG A 210 -19.49 -2.48 5.20
CA ARG A 210 -18.11 -2.44 5.68
C ARG A 210 -17.81 -1.06 6.22
N PHE A 211 -16.89 -1.00 7.17
CA PHE A 211 -16.29 0.24 7.61
C PHE A 211 -14.79 0.05 7.79
N SER A 212 -14.05 1.14 7.63
CA SER A 212 -12.64 1.17 7.93
C SER A 212 -12.21 2.56 8.36
N GLY A 213 -11.13 2.63 9.13
CA GLY A 213 -10.49 3.90 9.46
C GLY A 213 -9.60 3.78 10.67
N GLN A 214 -9.42 4.89 11.35
CA GLN A 214 -8.49 5.04 12.46
C GLN A 214 -9.23 5.08 13.79
N VAL A 215 -8.76 4.29 14.73
CA VAL A 215 -9.31 4.20 16.08
C VAL A 215 -8.14 4.09 17.06
N GLU A 216 -8.14 4.88 18.12
CA GLU A 216 -7.16 4.73 19.21
C GLU A 216 -7.13 3.27 19.70
N PRO A 217 -5.96 2.58 19.70
CA PRO A 217 -5.88 1.15 19.99
C PRO A 217 -6.51 0.72 21.32
N GLU A 218 -6.40 1.56 22.35
CA GLU A 218 -6.98 1.37 23.67
C GLU A 218 -8.52 1.42 23.69
N ARG A 219 -9.16 1.95 22.63
CA ARG A 219 -10.62 2.10 22.49
C ARG A 219 -11.24 1.06 21.55
N TRP A 220 -10.47 0.10 21.02
CA TRP A 220 -11.03 -0.94 20.14
C TRP A 220 -12.15 -1.75 20.80
N GLU A 221 -12.00 -2.15 22.06
CA GLU A 221 -13.05 -2.86 22.80
C GLU A 221 -14.31 -1.99 22.98
N GLU A 222 -14.13 -0.70 23.25
CA GLU A 222 -15.25 0.25 23.39
C GLU A 222 -16.01 0.41 22.07
N LEU A 223 -15.31 0.56 20.94
CA LEU A 223 -15.94 0.60 19.63
C LEU A 223 -16.73 -0.67 19.34
N HIS A 224 -16.14 -1.85 19.57
CA HIS A 224 -16.81 -3.12 19.31
C HIS A 224 -18.08 -3.27 20.16
N ALA A 225 -17.99 -2.95 21.45
CA ALA A 225 -19.12 -3.01 22.38
C ALA A 225 -20.22 -2.01 22.01
N LEU A 226 -19.88 -0.78 21.63
CA LEU A 226 -20.82 0.24 21.18
C LEU A 226 -21.60 -0.26 19.96
N LEU A 227 -20.89 -0.70 18.92
CA LEU A 227 -21.52 -1.12 17.67
C LEU A 227 -22.41 -2.36 17.86
N ASN A 228 -21.99 -3.35 18.66
CA ASN A 228 -22.87 -4.48 19.00
C ASN A 228 -24.04 -4.07 19.91
N GLY A 229 -23.88 -3.03 20.73
CA GLY A 229 -24.92 -2.46 21.58
C GLY A 229 -26.12 -1.90 20.80
N PHE A 230 -25.92 -1.52 19.53
CA PHE A 230 -26.99 -1.12 18.61
C PHE A 230 -27.82 -2.30 18.08
N GLY A 231 -27.50 -3.53 18.50
CA GLY A 231 -28.13 -4.75 18.00
C GLY A 231 -27.54 -5.25 16.68
N TRP A 232 -26.43 -4.67 16.24
CA TRP A 232 -25.69 -5.10 15.05
C TRP A 232 -24.77 -6.29 15.36
N ASN A 233 -24.53 -7.15 14.38
CA ASN A 233 -23.56 -8.25 14.50
C ASN A 233 -22.24 -7.76 13.89
N VAL A 234 -21.30 -7.31 14.71
CA VAL A 234 -20.06 -6.67 14.22
C VAL A 234 -18.86 -7.58 14.37
N GLY A 235 -18.17 -7.80 13.24
CA GLY A 235 -16.82 -8.35 13.20
C GLY A 235 -15.83 -7.27 12.77
N MET A 236 -14.66 -7.23 13.39
CA MET A 236 -13.58 -6.33 12.96
C MET A 236 -12.19 -6.88 13.26
N SER A 237 -11.26 -6.59 12.36
CA SER A 237 -9.83 -6.85 12.52
C SER A 237 -9.13 -5.52 12.78
N CYS A 238 -8.29 -5.50 13.81
CA CYS A 238 -7.53 -4.33 14.22
C CYS A 238 -6.05 -4.61 14.01
N TYR A 239 -5.39 -3.66 13.36
CA TYR A 239 -4.03 -3.74 12.91
C TYR A 239 -3.15 -2.87 13.80
N ALA A 240 -1.87 -3.22 13.91
CA ALA A 240 -0.89 -2.31 14.47
C ALA A 240 -0.97 -0.96 13.71
N PRO A 241 -0.76 0.18 14.40
CA PRO A 241 -0.62 1.47 13.71
C PRO A 241 0.32 1.33 12.52
N ARG A 242 0.02 2.04 11.41
CA ARG A 242 0.78 2.00 10.15
C ARG A 242 0.58 0.77 9.27
N GLY A 243 -0.51 0.01 9.46
CA GLY A 243 -0.90 -1.08 8.55
C GLY A 243 -0.03 -2.34 8.69
N GLY A 244 0.46 -2.59 9.91
CA GLY A 244 1.27 -3.77 10.26
C GLY A 244 0.43 -5.03 10.43
N ASP A 245 0.85 -5.92 11.33
CA ASP A 245 0.13 -7.17 11.60
C ASP A 245 -1.23 -6.95 12.25
N VAL A 246 -2.13 -7.93 12.10
CA VAL A 246 -3.36 -7.99 12.90
C VAL A 246 -2.97 -8.21 14.36
N VAL A 247 -3.31 -7.26 15.21
CA VAL A 247 -3.02 -7.30 16.66
C VAL A 247 -4.22 -7.79 17.44
N ARG A 248 -5.43 -7.54 16.94
CA ARG A 248 -6.68 -7.95 17.59
C ARG A 248 -7.71 -8.32 16.54
N GLU A 249 -8.44 -9.39 16.81
CA GLU A 249 -9.57 -9.81 15.98
C GLU A 249 -10.81 -9.97 16.85
N PHE A 250 -11.89 -9.35 16.39
CA PHE A 250 -13.22 -9.47 16.93
C PHE A 250 -14.04 -10.23 15.89
N PRO A 251 -14.14 -11.56 15.98
CA PRO A 251 -14.96 -12.30 15.04
C PRO A 251 -16.43 -11.89 15.23
N PRO A 252 -17.23 -11.87 14.15
CA PRO A 252 -18.67 -11.71 14.32
C PRO A 252 -19.17 -12.84 15.23
N PRO A 253 -20.03 -12.56 16.24
CA PRO A 253 -20.60 -13.58 17.11
C PRO A 253 -21.20 -14.71 16.29
N ARG A 254 -20.59 -15.91 16.34
CA ARG A 254 -21.13 -17.12 15.70
C ARG A 254 -22.43 -17.49 16.41
N GLY A 255 -23.49 -17.74 15.64
CA GLY A 255 -24.70 -18.34 16.19
C GLY A 255 -24.31 -19.60 16.98
N THR A 256 -24.72 -19.67 18.24
CA THR A 256 -24.66 -20.95 18.96
C THR A 256 -25.64 -21.88 18.26
N ASP A 257 -25.14 -22.91 17.59
CA ASP A 257 -25.96 -24.05 17.21
C ASP A 257 -26.56 -24.62 18.50
N GLY A 258 -27.86 -24.34 18.71
CA GLY A 258 -28.67 -24.84 19.81
C GLY A 258 -29.60 -25.93 19.32
#